data_AF-A0AA88XX55-F1
#
_entry.id   AF-A0AA88XX55-F1
#
_cell.length_a   1.000
_cell.length_b   1.000
_cell.length_c   1.000
_cell.angle_alpha   90.00
_cell.angle_beta   90.00
_cell.angle_gamma   90.00
#
_symmetry.space_group_name_H-M   'P 1'
#
loop_
_entity.id
_entity.type
_entity.pdbx_description
1 polymer ?
#
loop_
_entity_poly.entity_id
_entity_poly.type
_entity_poly.pdbx_seq_one_letter_code
_entity_poly.pdbx_strand_id
1 'polypeptide(L)'
;MIWGWRKNIEYPIYLPHDTHTVLVFNEPNFYSQANLSAAEAARIWKNEIQPKVGGKTLVGPAAAPCGSKAQCYDNSFEWFTEFFQHCSGCRVDYIATHAYWCNADTTMNMLHRLWTTFHKPIWLTEFACPQSNSVDQQLNYMKQVLPRLEAAHYVAKYAWFTTRTRGDGWVMSAASLLDQHSSTLTTLGNYYNNF
;
A
#
# COMPACT_ATOMS: atom_id res chain seq x y z
N MET A 1 6.56 -4.94 -9.03
CA MET A 1 6.78 -4.63 -7.59
C MET A 1 7.96 -5.44 -7.11
N ILE A 2 8.86 -4.84 -6.33
CA ILE A 2 9.88 -5.57 -5.55
C ILE A 2 9.30 -5.73 -4.14
N TRP A 3 8.75 -6.91 -3.87
CA TRP A 3 7.88 -7.11 -2.73
C TRP A 3 8.64 -7.08 -1.38
N GLY A 4 9.82 -7.69 -1.31
CA GLY A 4 10.64 -7.74 -0.08
C GLY A 4 12.09 -8.08 -0.42
N TRP A 5 12.90 -8.36 0.60
CA TRP A 5 14.31 -8.66 0.43
C TRP A 5 14.81 -9.64 1.50
N ARG A 6 15.76 -10.51 1.14
CA ARG A 6 16.38 -11.47 2.07
C ARG A 6 17.90 -11.41 1.93
N LYS A 7 18.62 -11.55 3.04
CA LYS A 7 20.09 -11.60 3.01
C LYS A 7 20.56 -12.83 2.23
N ASN A 8 21.68 -12.71 1.54
CA ASN A 8 22.37 -13.79 0.81
C ASN A 8 21.56 -14.41 -0.34
N ILE A 9 20.53 -13.73 -0.83
CA ILE A 9 19.87 -14.05 -2.08
C ILE A 9 20.21 -12.93 -3.07
N GLU A 10 20.73 -13.30 -4.23
CA GLU A 10 20.87 -12.35 -5.33
C GLU A 10 19.48 -12.07 -5.89
N TYR A 11 19.07 -10.81 -5.90
CA TYR A 11 17.83 -10.37 -6.53
C TYR A 11 18.18 -9.72 -7.87
N PRO A 12 18.16 -10.47 -8.97
CA PRO A 12 18.26 -9.85 -10.27
C PRO A 12 16.96 -9.06 -10.51
N ILE A 13 17.08 -7.74 -10.56
CA ILE A 13 15.95 -6.85 -10.82
C ILE A 13 15.76 -6.78 -12.35
N TYR A 14 15.00 -7.73 -12.89
CA TYR A 14 14.57 -7.69 -14.29
C TYR A 14 13.27 -6.88 -14.39
N LEU A 15 13.38 -5.69 -14.98
CA LEU A 15 12.22 -4.84 -15.24
C LEU A 15 11.86 -4.99 -16.72
N PRO A 16 10.59 -5.30 -17.05
CA PRO A 16 10.08 -5.17 -18.42
C PRO A 16 10.45 -3.81 -19.00
N HIS A 17 10.74 -3.77 -20.31
CA HIS A 17 11.29 -2.59 -20.98
C HIS A 17 10.41 -1.34 -20.82
N ASP A 18 9.10 -1.52 -20.79
CA ASP A 18 8.04 -0.52 -20.62
C ASP A 18 7.75 -0.16 -19.15
N THR A 19 8.52 -0.68 -18.19
CA THR A 19 8.33 -0.34 -16.77
C THR A 19 8.72 1.13 -16.53
N HIS A 20 7.75 1.95 -16.13
CA HIS A 20 8.00 3.34 -15.74
C HIS A 20 8.01 3.57 -14.23
N THR A 21 7.42 2.64 -13.47
CA THR A 21 7.23 2.75 -12.02
C THR A 21 7.58 1.44 -11.35
N VAL A 22 8.25 1.51 -10.20
CA VAL A 22 8.59 0.36 -9.37
C VAL A 22 8.09 0.60 -7.94
N LEU A 23 7.17 -0.25 -7.49
CA LEU A 23 6.70 -0.30 -6.09
C LEU A 23 7.64 -1.17 -5.26
N VAL A 24 8.06 -0.68 -4.10
CA VAL A 24 9.04 -1.29 -3.19
C VAL A 24 8.76 -0.75 -1.79
N PHE A 25 8.75 -1.46 -0.66
CA PHE A 25 8.49 -2.88 -0.39
C PHE A 25 7.03 -3.05 0.10
N ASN A 26 6.50 -4.26 0.12
CA ASN A 26 5.19 -4.58 0.69
C ASN A 26 5.25 -4.76 2.21
N GLU A 27 4.55 -3.91 2.98
CA GLU A 27 4.41 -4.03 4.44
C GLU A 27 5.72 -4.41 5.15
N PRO A 28 6.84 -3.69 4.91
CA PRO A 28 8.13 -4.05 5.50
C PRO A 28 8.09 -4.09 7.02
N ASN A 29 7.25 -3.27 7.65
CA ASN A 29 7.14 -3.23 9.10
C ASN A 29 6.50 -4.50 9.71
N PHE A 30 5.78 -5.32 8.94
CA PHE A 30 5.12 -6.54 9.44
C PHE A 30 6.04 -7.77 9.34
N TYR A 31 6.09 -8.56 10.42
CA TYR A 31 6.93 -9.76 10.50
C TYR A 31 6.50 -10.88 9.54
N SER A 32 5.20 -10.95 9.23
CA SER A 32 4.63 -11.94 8.30
C SER A 32 4.73 -11.54 6.83
N GLN A 33 5.27 -10.34 6.55
CA GLN A 33 5.31 -9.75 5.21
C GLN A 33 6.76 -9.62 4.73
N ALA A 34 7.17 -8.46 4.20
CA ALA A 34 8.55 -8.28 3.77
C ALA A 34 9.55 -8.31 4.95
N ASN A 35 9.08 -8.04 6.18
CA ASN A 35 9.82 -8.24 7.42
C ASN A 35 11.21 -7.57 7.42
N LEU A 36 11.21 -6.25 7.31
CA LEU A 36 12.40 -5.40 7.30
C LEU A 36 12.22 -4.28 8.33
N SER A 37 13.19 -4.16 9.24
CA SER A 37 13.33 -2.94 10.03
C SER A 37 13.54 -1.72 9.13
N ALA A 38 13.23 -0.53 9.62
CA ALA A 38 13.35 0.70 8.86
C ALA A 38 14.81 0.95 8.40
N ALA A 39 15.79 0.72 9.28
CA ALA A 39 17.21 0.79 8.96
C ALA A 39 17.63 -0.22 7.87
N GLU A 40 17.15 -1.47 7.92
CA GLU A 40 17.45 -2.47 6.91
C GLU A 40 16.85 -2.12 5.56
N ALA A 41 15.58 -1.70 5.54
CA ALA A 41 14.92 -1.26 4.33
C ALA A 41 15.61 -0.05 3.71
N ALA A 42 16.04 0.94 4.50
CA ALA A 42 16.79 2.10 4.02
C ALA A 42 18.13 1.71 3.39
N ARG A 43 18.89 0.81 4.03
CA ARG A 43 20.15 0.29 3.50
C ARG A 43 19.95 -0.41 2.15
N ILE A 44 18.93 -1.26 2.05
CA ILE A 44 18.62 -2.00 0.81
C ILE A 44 18.12 -1.03 -0.26
N TRP A 45 17.26 -0.09 0.10
CA TRP A 45 16.77 0.94 -0.82
C TRP A 45 17.92 1.68 -1.49
N LYS A 46 18.86 2.15 -0.68
CA LYS A 46 20.01 2.94 -1.14
C LYS A 46 20.99 2.13 -1.99
N ASN A 47 21.32 0.91 -1.55
CA ASN A 47 22.43 0.16 -2.14
C ASN A 47 21.99 -0.79 -3.27
N GLU A 48 20.74 -1.24 -3.26
CA GLU A 48 20.26 -2.29 -4.16
C GLU A 48 19.15 -1.80 -5.08
N ILE A 49 18.16 -1.08 -4.55
CA ILE A 49 16.97 -0.70 -5.31
C ILE A 49 17.26 0.49 -6.20
N GLN A 50 17.58 1.64 -5.59
CA GLN A 50 17.71 2.90 -6.29
C GLN A 50 18.73 2.86 -7.44
N PRO A 51 19.93 2.25 -7.30
CA PRO A 51 20.89 2.19 -8.40
C PRO A 51 20.44 1.30 -9.57
N LYS A 52 19.62 0.27 -9.31
CA LYS A 52 19.22 -0.73 -10.31
C LYS A 52 17.93 -0.39 -11.05
N VAL A 53 17.09 0.51 -10.53
CA VAL A 53 15.82 0.88 -11.19
C VAL A 53 15.98 1.95 -12.30
N GLY A 54 17.18 2.48 -12.53
CA GLY A 54 17.51 3.24 -13.74
C GLY A 54 16.62 4.46 -14.02
N GLY A 55 16.37 5.30 -13.01
CA GLY A 55 15.61 6.55 -13.17
C GLY A 55 14.08 6.42 -13.15
N LYS A 56 13.52 5.21 -13.17
CA LYS A 56 12.07 4.95 -13.04
C LYS A 56 11.49 5.54 -11.75
N THR A 57 10.19 5.82 -11.73
CA THR A 57 9.49 6.32 -10.53
C THR A 57 9.55 5.29 -9.41
N LEU A 58 9.99 5.68 -8.22
CA LEU A 58 10.07 4.83 -7.04
C LEU A 58 8.94 5.15 -6.05
N VAL A 59 8.12 4.13 -5.78
CA VAL A 59 6.93 4.23 -4.92
C VAL A 59 7.10 3.31 -3.71
N GLY A 60 6.87 3.85 -2.52
CA GLY A 60 6.95 3.14 -1.24
C GLY A 60 8.16 3.54 -0.40
N PRO A 61 8.56 2.78 0.64
CA PRO A 61 7.95 1.54 1.13
C PRO A 61 6.47 1.64 1.48
N ALA A 62 5.72 0.54 1.36
CA ALA A 62 4.31 0.45 1.73
C ALA A 62 4.15 0.00 3.18
N ALA A 63 4.75 0.72 4.14
CA ALA A 63 4.54 0.43 5.55
C ALA A 63 3.08 0.69 5.93
N ALA A 64 2.45 -0.28 6.60
CA ALA A 64 1.02 -0.27 6.89
C ALA A 64 0.74 -0.04 8.39
N PRO A 65 -0.43 0.51 8.76
CA PRO A 65 -0.82 0.67 10.16
C PRO A 65 -0.73 -0.65 10.92
N CYS A 66 -0.05 -0.63 12.06
CA CYS A 66 0.12 -1.80 12.91
C CYS A 66 -0.30 -1.46 14.34
N GLY A 67 -1.17 -2.31 14.92
CA GLY A 67 -1.72 -2.12 16.26
C GLY A 67 -0.95 -2.85 17.37
N SER A 68 0.06 -3.66 17.03
CA SER A 68 0.76 -4.49 18.02
C SER A 68 2.21 -4.78 17.63
N LYS A 69 3.14 -4.49 18.56
CA LYS A 69 4.57 -4.85 18.44
C LYS A 69 4.82 -6.35 18.34
N ALA A 70 3.83 -7.20 18.65
CA ALA A 70 3.92 -8.64 18.43
C ALA A 70 3.81 -9.03 16.94
N GLN A 71 3.31 -8.14 16.08
CA GLN A 71 3.06 -8.40 14.66
C GLN A 71 4.00 -7.61 13.73
N CYS A 72 4.61 -6.54 14.25
CA CYS A 72 5.42 -5.62 13.47
C CYS A 72 6.55 -5.01 14.31
N TYR A 73 7.57 -4.51 13.62
CA TYR A 73 8.63 -3.71 14.22
C TYR A 73 8.06 -2.44 14.87
N ASP A 74 7.24 -1.71 14.11
CA ASP A 74 6.74 -0.38 14.46
C ASP A 74 5.40 -0.10 13.78
N ASN A 75 4.65 0.87 14.31
CA ASN A 75 3.56 1.44 13.54
C ASN A 75 4.11 2.21 12.32
N SER A 76 3.30 2.38 11.28
CA SER A 76 3.77 2.94 10.00
C SER A 76 4.45 4.31 10.14
N PHE A 77 4.00 5.18 11.04
CA PHE A 77 4.60 6.51 11.21
C PHE A 77 5.98 6.45 11.86
N GLU A 78 6.15 5.62 12.89
CA GLU A 78 7.44 5.37 13.53
C GLU A 78 8.42 4.75 12.52
N TRP A 79 7.95 3.73 11.80
CA TRP A 79 8.75 3.05 10.78
C TRP A 79 9.21 4.01 9.67
N PHE A 80 8.31 4.85 9.13
CA PHE A 80 8.69 5.83 8.12
C PHE A 80 9.64 6.90 8.66
N THR A 81 9.44 7.35 9.90
CA THR A 81 10.32 8.34 10.53
C THR A 81 11.74 7.81 10.62
N GLU A 82 11.92 6.59 11.13
CA GLU A 82 13.22 5.93 11.21
C GLU A 82 13.79 5.64 9.80
N PHE A 83 12.95 5.21 8.85
CA PHE A 83 13.38 4.93 7.49
C PHE A 83 13.97 6.18 6.83
N PHE A 84 13.29 7.33 6.90
CA PHE A 84 13.80 8.57 6.32
C PHE A 84 15.01 9.14 7.07
N GLN A 85 15.17 8.86 8.36
CA GLN A 85 16.41 9.17 9.10
C GLN A 85 17.60 8.37 8.57
N HIS A 86 17.43 7.07 8.29
CA HIS A 86 18.50 6.22 7.75
C HIS A 86 18.70 6.35 6.24
N CYS A 87 17.71 6.82 5.50
CA CYS A 87 17.74 6.95 4.04
C CYS A 87 18.05 8.39 3.59
N SER A 88 19.01 9.05 4.25
CA SER A 88 19.47 10.37 3.81
C SER A 88 20.02 10.32 2.38
N GLY A 89 19.44 11.14 1.50
CA GLY A 89 19.73 11.17 0.06
C GLY A 89 19.01 10.11 -0.79
N CYS A 90 18.11 9.31 -0.20
CA CYS A 90 17.28 8.39 -0.98
C CYS A 90 16.21 9.13 -1.76
N ARG A 91 16.07 8.76 -3.03
CA ARG A 91 14.94 9.15 -3.86
C ARG A 91 13.77 8.24 -3.52
N VAL A 92 12.74 8.86 -2.96
CA VAL A 92 11.41 8.29 -2.75
C VAL A 92 10.42 9.27 -3.38
N ASP A 93 9.93 8.94 -4.56
CA ASP A 93 9.09 9.84 -5.36
C ASP A 93 7.67 9.89 -4.77
N TYR A 94 7.16 8.75 -4.29
CA TYR A 94 5.89 8.63 -3.59
C TYR A 94 6.02 7.72 -2.38
N ILE A 95 5.33 8.05 -1.29
CA ILE A 95 5.10 7.09 -0.20
C ILE A 95 3.94 6.18 -0.60
N ALA A 96 4.06 4.89 -0.30
CA ALA A 96 2.93 3.96 -0.38
C ALA A 96 2.43 3.61 1.02
N THR A 97 1.17 3.25 1.15
CA THR A 97 0.64 2.66 2.39
C THR A 97 -0.61 1.86 2.10
N HIS A 98 -1.08 1.11 3.10
CA HIS A 98 -2.32 0.33 3.05
C HIS A 98 -3.29 0.82 4.12
N ALA A 99 -4.59 0.77 3.84
CA ALA A 99 -5.62 1.19 4.77
C ALA A 99 -6.79 0.22 4.80
N TYR A 100 -6.87 -0.56 5.87
CA TYR A 100 -7.90 -1.58 6.01
C TYR A 100 -8.87 -1.23 7.14
N TRP A 101 -9.79 -0.32 6.81
CA TRP A 101 -10.82 0.20 7.70
C TRP A 101 -12.15 0.32 6.98
N CYS A 102 -13.22 0.40 7.77
CA CYS A 102 -14.59 0.57 7.26
C CYS A 102 -15.08 2.02 7.42
N ASN A 103 -14.18 2.95 7.75
CA ASN A 103 -14.48 4.35 8.04
C ASN A 103 -13.58 5.26 7.19
N ALA A 104 -14.20 6.10 6.36
CA ALA A 104 -13.49 6.99 5.45
C ALA A 104 -12.69 8.08 6.17
N ASP A 105 -13.17 8.57 7.34
CA ASP A 105 -12.43 9.56 8.12
C ASP A 105 -11.12 9.00 8.66
N THR A 106 -11.13 7.77 9.17
CA THR A 106 -9.91 7.09 9.62
C THR A 106 -8.89 6.98 8.48
N THR A 107 -9.33 6.54 7.30
CA THR A 107 -8.46 6.45 6.10
C THR A 107 -7.90 7.82 5.72
N MET A 108 -8.76 8.83 5.57
CA MET A 108 -8.34 10.15 5.11
C MET A 108 -7.46 10.88 6.13
N ASN A 109 -7.73 10.73 7.43
CA ASN A 109 -6.93 11.32 8.50
C ASN A 109 -5.53 10.70 8.54
N MET A 110 -5.40 9.38 8.36
CA MET A 110 -4.11 8.71 8.26
C MET A 110 -3.31 9.23 7.05
N LEU A 111 -3.93 9.29 5.87
CA LEU A 111 -3.27 9.79 4.65
C LEU A 111 -2.84 11.25 4.80
N HIS A 112 -3.71 12.09 5.35
CA HIS A 112 -3.37 13.49 5.60
C HIS A 112 -2.17 13.60 6.54
N ARG A 113 -2.17 12.82 7.64
CA ARG A 113 -1.05 12.81 8.58
C ARG A 113 0.27 12.37 7.92
N LEU A 114 0.24 11.31 7.10
CA LEU A 114 1.43 10.86 6.36
C LEU A 114 1.99 11.98 5.48
N TRP A 115 1.12 12.66 4.74
CA TRP A 115 1.50 13.77 3.87
C TRP A 115 2.06 14.95 4.67
N THR A 116 1.42 15.36 5.77
CA THR A 116 1.89 16.47 6.60
C THR A 116 3.19 16.17 7.32
N THR A 117 3.49 14.90 7.61
CA THR A 117 4.73 14.49 8.31
C THR A 117 5.90 14.34 7.35
N PHE A 118 5.69 13.73 6.17
CA PHE A 118 6.78 13.37 5.27
C PHE A 118 6.85 14.22 4.00
N HIS A 119 5.85 15.07 3.76
CA HIS A 119 5.75 15.99 2.63
C HIS A 119 5.98 15.33 1.26
N LYS A 120 5.48 14.10 1.12
CA LYS A 120 5.52 13.32 -0.12
C LYS A 120 4.11 12.98 -0.58
N PRO A 121 3.85 12.98 -1.90
CA PRO A 121 2.59 12.48 -2.43
C PRO A 121 2.43 10.98 -2.13
N ILE A 122 1.19 10.53 -1.97
CA ILE A 122 0.86 9.21 -1.45
C ILE A 122 0.22 8.35 -2.54
N TRP A 123 0.60 7.07 -2.58
CA TRP A 123 -0.14 6.01 -3.27
C TRP A 123 -0.80 5.12 -2.21
N LEU A 124 -2.13 5.09 -2.17
CA LEU A 124 -2.88 4.15 -1.33
C LEU A 124 -3.00 2.81 -2.08
N THR A 125 -1.99 1.96 -1.96
CA THR A 125 -1.83 0.80 -2.84
C THR A 125 -2.74 -0.37 -2.51
N GLU A 126 -3.31 -0.40 -1.30
CA GLU A 126 -4.34 -1.35 -0.90
C GLU A 126 -5.30 -0.71 0.11
N PHE A 127 -6.60 -0.85 -0.11
CA PHE A 127 -7.61 -0.49 0.88
C PHE A 127 -8.93 -1.24 0.71
N ALA A 128 -9.55 -1.58 1.84
CA ALA A 128 -10.82 -2.30 1.91
C ALA A 128 -11.44 -2.19 3.32
N CYS A 129 -12.68 -2.64 3.50
CA CYS A 129 -13.23 -2.94 4.81
C CYS A 129 -13.07 -4.46 5.09
N PRO A 130 -11.99 -4.91 5.73
CA PRO A 130 -11.53 -6.30 5.62
C PRO A 130 -12.53 -7.34 6.17
N GLN A 131 -13.04 -7.17 7.39
CA GLN A 131 -13.84 -8.20 8.06
C GLN A 131 -15.35 -8.10 7.79
N SER A 132 -15.76 -7.30 6.81
CA SER A 132 -17.17 -7.13 6.49
C SER A 132 -17.64 -8.10 5.41
N ASN A 133 -18.61 -8.94 5.76
CA ASN A 133 -19.39 -9.76 4.83
C ASN A 133 -20.57 -8.99 4.19
N SER A 134 -20.74 -7.71 4.51
CA SER A 134 -21.84 -6.88 3.98
C SER A 134 -21.38 -6.12 2.73
N VAL A 135 -21.97 -6.45 1.59
CA VAL A 135 -21.80 -5.71 0.34
C VAL A 135 -22.16 -4.24 0.52
N ASP A 136 -23.24 -3.95 1.26
CA ASP A 136 -23.69 -2.58 1.52
C ASP A 136 -22.69 -1.80 2.38
N GLN A 137 -22.06 -2.43 3.37
CA GLN A 137 -21.04 -1.78 4.18
C GLN A 137 -19.79 -1.44 3.36
N GLN A 138 -19.34 -2.36 2.50
CA GLN A 138 -18.21 -2.10 1.59
C GLN A 138 -18.54 -0.97 0.63
N LEU A 139 -19.73 -1.00 0.02
CA LEU A 139 -20.18 0.00 -0.93
C LEU A 139 -20.34 1.37 -0.25
N ASN A 140 -20.85 1.42 0.98
CA ASN A 140 -20.97 2.67 1.73
C ASN A 140 -19.60 3.26 2.08
N TYR A 141 -18.63 2.43 2.49
CA TYR A 141 -17.26 2.89 2.70
C TYR A 141 -16.66 3.43 1.39
N MET A 142 -16.82 2.70 0.28
CA MET A 142 -16.34 3.09 -1.04
C MET A 142 -16.95 4.43 -1.49
N LYS A 143 -18.27 4.60 -1.37
CA LYS A 143 -19.00 5.85 -1.68
C LYS A 143 -18.51 7.05 -0.90
N GLN A 144 -17.99 6.85 0.31
CA GLN A 144 -17.48 7.93 1.14
C GLN A 144 -16.00 8.22 0.88
N VAL A 145 -15.19 7.19 0.65
CA VAL A 145 -13.73 7.34 0.55
C VAL A 145 -13.28 7.78 -0.84
N LEU A 146 -13.87 7.25 -1.94
CA LEU A 146 -13.39 7.56 -3.29
C LEU A 146 -13.47 9.05 -3.65
N PRO A 147 -14.60 9.77 -3.43
CA PRO A 147 -14.65 11.20 -3.74
C PRO A 147 -13.62 12.02 -2.97
N ARG A 148 -13.26 11.58 -1.76
CA ARG A 148 -12.27 12.25 -0.91
C ARG A 148 -10.85 11.95 -1.36
N LEU A 149 -10.59 10.74 -1.87
CA LEU A 149 -9.31 10.39 -2.49
C LEU A 149 -9.09 11.21 -3.77
N GLU A 150 -10.11 11.35 -4.63
CA GLU A 150 -10.04 12.20 -5.85
C GLU A 150 -9.84 13.68 -5.54
N ALA A 151 -10.49 14.20 -4.50
CA ALA A 151 -10.34 15.60 -4.10
C ALA A 151 -9.01 15.90 -3.37
N ALA A 152 -8.33 14.88 -2.86
CA ALA A 152 -7.11 15.05 -2.07
C ALA A 152 -5.88 15.19 -2.97
N HIS A 153 -5.41 16.43 -3.17
CA HIS A 153 -4.22 16.74 -3.98
C HIS A 153 -2.92 16.02 -3.56
N TYR A 154 -2.86 15.50 -2.33
CA TYR A 154 -1.72 14.74 -1.81
C TYR A 154 -1.82 13.22 -2.07
N VAL A 155 -2.95 12.72 -2.58
CA VAL A 155 -3.12 11.34 -3.01
C VAL A 155 -2.98 11.28 -4.53
N ALA A 156 -1.91 10.62 -5.01
CA ALA A 156 -1.62 10.55 -6.44
C ALA A 156 -2.26 9.34 -7.12
N LYS A 157 -2.40 8.22 -6.40
CA LYS A 157 -3.06 6.99 -6.87
C LYS A 157 -3.66 6.22 -5.70
N TYR A 158 -4.67 5.41 -5.98
CA TYR A 158 -5.22 4.44 -5.04
C TYR A 158 -5.63 3.15 -5.77
N ALA A 159 -5.67 2.03 -5.05
CA ALA A 159 -6.11 0.74 -5.60
C ALA A 159 -6.92 -0.05 -4.57
N TRP A 160 -8.17 -0.37 -4.92
CA TRP A 160 -9.05 -1.15 -4.05
C TRP A 160 -8.55 -2.59 -3.88
N PHE A 161 -8.60 -3.11 -2.66
CA PHE A 161 -8.34 -4.51 -2.36
C PHE A 161 -9.69 -5.23 -2.13
N THR A 162 -10.14 -6.12 -3.02
CA THR A 162 -9.41 -6.72 -4.12
C THR A 162 -10.30 -7.07 -5.30
N THR A 163 -9.67 -7.43 -6.41
CA THR A 163 -10.35 -7.90 -7.63
C THR A 163 -11.23 -9.11 -7.32
N ARG A 164 -10.69 -10.13 -6.63
CA ARG A 164 -11.43 -11.30 -6.13
C ARG A 164 -10.78 -11.85 -4.86
N THR A 165 -11.59 -12.23 -3.87
CA THR A 165 -11.16 -13.02 -2.71
C THR A 165 -12.23 -14.04 -2.36
N ARG A 166 -11.81 -15.24 -1.95
CA ARG A 166 -12.72 -16.30 -1.48
C ARG A 166 -13.27 -16.03 -0.07
N GLY A 167 -12.70 -15.05 0.63
CA GLY A 167 -13.07 -14.74 2.02
C GLY A 167 -12.57 -15.76 3.04
N ASP A 168 -11.55 -16.55 2.68
CA ASP A 168 -10.85 -17.50 3.56
C ASP A 168 -9.75 -16.84 4.40
N GLY A 169 -9.40 -15.59 4.08
CA GLY A 169 -8.50 -14.75 4.85
C GLY A 169 -9.22 -13.72 5.71
N TRP A 170 -8.52 -12.62 5.99
CA TRP A 170 -9.03 -11.52 6.80
C TRP A 170 -9.83 -10.48 6.00
N VAL A 171 -9.71 -10.49 4.66
CA VAL A 171 -10.56 -9.74 3.73
C VAL A 171 -11.67 -10.65 3.20
N MET A 172 -12.90 -10.34 3.57
CA MET A 172 -14.10 -11.10 3.23
C MET A 172 -14.48 -11.00 1.74
N SER A 173 -15.20 -12.00 1.24
CA SER A 173 -15.60 -12.12 -0.18
C SER A 173 -16.43 -10.93 -0.68
N ALA A 174 -17.17 -10.25 0.21
CA ALA A 174 -17.95 -9.06 -0.11
C ALA A 174 -17.11 -7.87 -0.62
N ALA A 175 -15.79 -7.86 -0.38
CA ALA A 175 -14.88 -6.86 -0.94
C ALA A 175 -14.51 -7.09 -2.42
N SER A 176 -14.95 -8.19 -3.03
CA SER A 176 -14.57 -8.54 -4.40
C SER A 176 -15.21 -7.63 -5.45
N LEU A 177 -14.41 -7.08 -6.36
CA LEU A 177 -14.89 -6.30 -7.50
C LEU A 177 -15.48 -7.18 -8.61
N LEU A 178 -15.01 -8.41 -8.75
CA LEU A 178 -15.53 -9.38 -9.71
C LEU A 178 -16.22 -10.53 -9.00
N ASP A 179 -17.23 -11.07 -9.66
CA ASP A 179 -17.87 -12.33 -9.26
C ASP A 179 -16.83 -13.45 -9.13
N GLN A 180 -17.08 -14.40 -8.22
CA GLN A 180 -16.12 -15.45 -7.88
C GLN A 180 -15.82 -16.41 -9.03
N HIS A 181 -16.77 -16.58 -9.95
CA HIS A 181 -16.73 -17.62 -10.98
C HIS A 181 -16.86 -17.06 -12.40
N SER A 182 -16.97 -15.75 -12.57
CA SER A 182 -17.12 -15.10 -13.87
C SER A 182 -16.37 -13.77 -13.94
N SER A 183 -16.18 -13.24 -15.15
CA SER A 183 -15.64 -11.89 -15.40
C SER A 183 -16.65 -10.77 -15.14
N THR A 184 -17.81 -11.07 -14.56
CA THR A 184 -18.85 -10.10 -14.28
C THR A 184 -18.47 -9.22 -13.09
N LEU A 185 -18.65 -7.90 -13.22
CA LEU A 185 -18.49 -6.96 -12.11
C LEU A 185 -19.58 -7.19 -11.07
N THR A 186 -19.19 -7.20 -9.79
CA THR A 186 -20.13 -7.16 -8.67
C THR A 186 -20.76 -5.77 -8.53
N THR A 187 -21.67 -5.58 -7.58
CA THR A 187 -22.15 -4.23 -7.23
C THR A 187 -21.00 -3.28 -6.89
N LEU A 188 -19.98 -3.75 -6.15
CA LEU A 188 -18.78 -2.96 -5.85
C LEU A 188 -17.95 -2.71 -7.12
N GLY A 189 -17.74 -3.74 -7.93
CA GLY A 189 -17.00 -3.63 -9.19
C GLY A 189 -17.60 -2.58 -10.11
N ASN A 190 -18.92 -2.60 -10.28
CA ASN A 190 -19.62 -1.62 -11.09
C ASN A 190 -19.48 -0.21 -10.52
N TYR A 191 -19.55 -0.04 -9.20
CA TYR A 191 -19.35 1.28 -8.61
C TYR A 191 -17.90 1.77 -8.81
N TYR A 192 -16.90 0.96 -8.47
CA TYR A 192 -15.48 1.32 -8.57
C TYR A 192 -15.04 1.60 -10.03
N ASN A 193 -15.55 0.85 -11.00
CA ASN A 193 -15.20 1.01 -12.41
C ASN A 193 -15.81 2.24 -13.08
N ASN A 194 -16.92 2.76 -12.54
CA ASN A 194 -17.64 3.92 -13.10
C ASN A 194 -17.49 5.19 -12.25
N PHE A 195 -16.65 5.14 -11.22
CA PHE A 195 -16.32 6.32 -10.40
C PHE A 195 -15.26 7.16 -11.11
#